data_AF-A0A7Z9XZH6-F1
#
_entry.id   AF-A0A7Z9XZH6-F1
#
_cell.length_a   1.000
_cell.length_b   1.000
_cell.length_c   1.000
_cell.angle_alpha   90.00
_cell.angle_beta   90.00
_cell.angle_gamma   90.00
#
_symmetry.space_group_name_H-M   'P 1'
#
loop_
_entity.id
_entity.type
_entity.pdbx_description
1 polymer ?
#
loop_
_entity_poly.entity_id
_entity_poly.type
_entity_poly.pdbx_seq_one_letter_code
_entity_poly.pdbx_strand_id
1 'polypeptide(L)'
;MNNREVAQTFADIADMLAIRGDNIHRVLAYRRAAEAIQDLGQDVNQVYAASKLTDIPGIGKTLADKIGEMLTTGHLTFYDKLAEEIPPSLIDLLRVDGIGPNRA
;
A
#
# COMPACT_ATOMS: atom_id res chain seq x y z
N MET A 1 -4.38 1.63 -12.53
CA MET A 1 -3.50 1.10 -11.48
C MET A 1 -3.44 -0.42 -11.58
N ASN A 2 -2.30 -1.04 -11.29
CA ASN A 2 -2.12 -2.50 -11.28
C ASN A 2 -1.76 -3.04 -9.88
N ASN A 3 -1.73 -4.37 -9.71
CA ASN A 3 -1.43 -5.03 -8.43
C ASN A 3 -0.11 -4.54 -7.81
N ARG A 4 0.94 -4.40 -8.63
CA ARG A 4 2.27 -3.99 -8.18
C ARG A 4 2.24 -2.56 -7.61
N GLU A 5 1.54 -1.64 -8.25
CA GLU A 5 1.41 -0.25 -7.79
C GLU A 5 0.64 -0.16 -6.46
N VAL A 6 -0.45 -0.93 -6.30
CA VAL A 6 -1.18 -1.01 -5.03
C VAL A 6 -0.28 -1.59 -3.93
N ALA A 7 0.38 -2.72 -4.22
CA ALA A 7 1.25 -3.40 -3.27
C ALA A 7 2.40 -2.50 -2.81
N GLN A 8 3.06 -1.81 -3.76
CA GLN A 8 4.13 -0.87 -3.44
C GLN A 8 3.64 0.25 -2.53
N THR A 9 2.51 0.87 -2.85
CA THR A 9 1.98 1.96 -2.04
C THR A 9 1.66 1.51 -0.61
N PHE A 10 1.13 0.30 -0.45
CA PHE A 10 0.85 -0.27 0.87
C PHE A 10 2.13 -0.64 1.63
N ALA A 11 3.18 -1.10 0.93
CA ALA A 11 4.49 -1.34 1.52
C ALA A 11 5.11 -0.03 2.03
N ASP A 12 5.08 1.02 1.22
CA ASP A 12 5.58 2.36 1.58
C ASP A 12 4.82 2.92 2.79
N ILE A 13 3.51 2.73 2.86
CA ILE A 13 2.71 3.10 4.05
C ILE A 13 3.20 2.36 5.29
N ALA A 14 3.47 1.05 5.19
CA ALA A 14 3.97 0.30 6.33
C ALA A 14 5.32 0.83 6.82
N ASP A 15 6.22 1.16 5.90
CA ASP A 15 7.52 1.77 6.20
C ASP A 15 7.38 3.12 6.89
N MET A 16 6.54 3.99 6.32
CA MET A 16 6.25 5.31 6.88
C MET A 16 5.65 5.21 8.29
N LEU A 17 4.71 4.29 8.51
CA LEU A 17 4.12 4.04 9.83
C LEU A 17 5.15 3.50 10.84
N ALA A 18 6.08 2.66 10.38
CA ALA A 18 7.16 2.13 11.22
C ALA A 18 8.14 3.24 11.64
N ILE A 19 8.54 4.11 10.72
CA ILE A 19 9.40 5.28 11.01
C ILE A 19 8.75 6.21 12.02
N ARG A 20 7.44 6.43 11.90
CA ARG A 20 6.67 7.27 12.84
C ARG A 20 6.52 6.63 14.23
N GLY A 21 6.84 5.35 14.38
CA GLY A 21 6.58 4.61 15.62
C GLY A 21 5.09 4.39 15.90
N ASP A 22 4.27 4.27 14.84
CA ASP A 22 2.85 3.94 15.00
C ASP A 22 2.67 2.49 15.49
N ASN A 23 1.42 2.11 15.76
CA ASN A 23 1.05 0.80 16.26
C ASN A 23 1.54 -0.33 15.33
N ILE A 24 2.28 -1.29 15.92
CA ILE A 24 2.85 -2.44 15.22
C ILE A 24 1.82 -3.28 14.47
N HIS A 25 0.59 -3.39 14.98
CA HIS A 25 -0.48 -4.10 14.29
C HIS A 25 -0.91 -3.40 13.00
N ARG A 26 -0.86 -2.05 12.96
CA ARG A 26 -1.16 -1.30 11.73
C ARG A 26 -0.05 -1.49 10.70
N VAL A 27 1.21 -1.38 11.12
CA VAL A 27 2.38 -1.65 10.24
C VAL A 27 2.26 -3.05 9.62
N LEU A 28 2.02 -4.07 10.45
CA LEU A 28 1.86 -5.45 9.97
C LEU A 28 0.64 -5.65 9.07
N ALA A 29 -0.47 -4.94 9.32
CA ALA A 29 -1.64 -5.02 8.46
C ALA A 29 -1.34 -4.50 7.04
N TYR A 30 -0.64 -3.37 6.92
CA TYR A 30 -0.24 -2.82 5.62
C TYR A 30 0.79 -3.70 4.91
N ARG A 31 1.78 -4.25 5.64
CA ARG A 31 2.74 -5.23 5.08
C ARG A 31 2.03 -6.45 4.50
N ARG A 32 1.15 -7.08 5.28
CA ARG A 32 0.41 -8.28 4.86
C ARG A 32 -0.50 -7.99 3.67
N ALA A 33 -1.14 -6.84 3.62
CA ALA A 33 -1.95 -6.45 2.48
C ALA A 33 -1.09 -6.20 1.23
N ALA A 34 0.09 -5.59 1.35
CA ALA A 34 1.02 -5.44 0.24
C ALA A 34 1.43 -6.80 -0.34
N GLU A 35 1.84 -7.74 0.52
CA GLU A 35 2.19 -9.12 0.15
C GLU A 35 1.01 -9.83 -0.53
N ALA A 36 -0.18 -9.78 0.08
CA ALA A 36 -1.36 -10.44 -0.46
C ALA A 36 -1.81 -9.92 -1.83
N ILE A 37 -1.60 -8.63 -2.10
CA ILE A 37 -1.93 -8.01 -3.40
C ILE A 37 -0.83 -8.32 -4.44
N GLN A 38 0.43 -8.36 -4.01
CA GLN A 38 1.54 -8.73 -4.88
C GLN A 38 1.41 -10.19 -5.35
N ASP A 39 1.06 -11.09 -4.44
CA ASP A 39 0.89 -12.52 -4.70
C ASP A 39 -0.49 -12.86 -5.29
N LEU A 40 -1.33 -11.85 -5.50
CA LEU A 40 -2.65 -12.02 -6.09
C LEU A 40 -2.48 -12.46 -7.56
N GLY A 41 -2.80 -13.73 -7.84
CA GLY A 41 -2.72 -14.31 -9.19
C GLY A 41 -3.75 -13.80 -10.21
N GLN A 42 -4.52 -12.77 -9.86
CA GLN A 42 -5.52 -12.12 -10.71
C GLN A 42 -5.45 -10.60 -10.56
N ASP A 43 -5.99 -9.86 -11.54
CA ASP A 43 -5.96 -8.40 -11.50
C ASP A 43 -6.82 -7.85 -10.35
N VAL A 44 -6.22 -7.00 -9.52
CA VAL A 44 -6.88 -6.33 -8.38
C VAL A 44 -8.11 -5.50 -8.81
N ASN A 45 -8.12 -4.96 -10.03
CA ASN A 45 -9.27 -4.26 -10.59
C ASN A 45 -10.46 -5.20 -10.80
N GLN A 46 -10.21 -6.44 -11.22
CA GLN A 46 -11.27 -7.44 -11.39
C GLN A 46 -11.85 -7.86 -10.04
N VAL A 47 -10.99 -8.04 -9.03
CA VAL A 47 -11.42 -8.34 -7.66
C VAL A 47 -12.24 -7.18 -7.07
N TYR A 48 -11.82 -5.94 -7.32
CA TYR A 48 -12.55 -4.75 -6.92
C TYR A 48 -13.91 -4.64 -7.60
N ALA A 49 -13.99 -4.82 -8.92
CA ALA A 49 -15.24 -4.81 -9.66
C ALA A 49 -16.22 -5.90 -9.17
N ALA A 50 -15.70 -7.05 -8.73
CA ALA A 50 -16.47 -8.12 -8.13
C ALA A 50 -16.86 -7.87 -6.66
N SER A 51 -16.42 -6.76 -6.04
CA SER A 51 -16.60 -6.46 -4.61
C SER A 51 -16.02 -7.54 -3.67
N LYS A 52 -14.92 -8.17 -4.08
CA LYS A 52 -14.26 -9.30 -3.39
C LYS A 52 -12.93 -8.94 -2.72
N LEU A 53 -12.61 -7.66 -2.56
CA LEU A 53 -11.33 -7.25 -1.94
C LEU A 53 -11.19 -7.77 -0.51
N THR A 54 -12.29 -7.88 0.23
CA THR A 54 -12.31 -8.42 1.59
C THR A 54 -12.15 -9.93 1.66
N ASP A 55 -12.25 -10.62 0.53
CA ASP A 55 -12.00 -12.08 0.45
C ASP A 55 -10.49 -12.36 0.40
N ILE A 56 -9.66 -11.36 0.11
CA ILE A 56 -8.21 -11.50 0.12
C ILE A 56 -7.73 -11.60 1.57
N PRO A 57 -7.02 -12.68 1.95
CA PRO A 57 -6.50 -12.84 3.31
C PRO A 57 -5.63 -11.65 3.74
N GLY A 58 -5.92 -11.10 4.92
CA GLY A 58 -5.21 -9.94 5.45
C GLY A 58 -5.79 -8.58 5.02
N ILE A 59 -6.77 -8.54 4.11
CA ILE A 59 -7.43 -7.31 3.68
C ILE A 59 -8.79 -7.17 4.36
N GLY A 60 -8.84 -6.37 5.43
CA GLY A 60 -10.10 -5.97 6.07
C GLY A 60 -10.81 -4.85 5.33
N LYS A 61 -12.04 -4.51 5.76
CA LYS A 61 -12.88 -3.46 5.16
C LYS A 61 -12.13 -2.13 4.97
N THR A 62 -11.41 -1.66 5.98
CA THR A 62 -10.65 -0.40 5.90
C THR A 62 -9.56 -0.43 4.83
N LEU A 63 -8.91 -1.57 4.61
CA LEU A 63 -7.88 -1.71 3.59
C LEU A 63 -8.52 -1.85 2.21
N ALA A 64 -9.63 -2.59 2.10
CA ALA A 64 -10.42 -2.69 0.88
C ALA A 64 -10.93 -1.31 0.42
N ASP A 65 -11.42 -0.47 1.33
CA ASP A 65 -11.88 0.89 1.02
C ASP A 65 -10.72 1.73 0.45
N LYS A 66 -9.52 1.63 1.02
CA LYS A 66 -8.31 2.33 0.54
C LYS A 66 -7.84 1.84 -0.82
N ILE A 67 -7.89 0.53 -1.07
CA ILE A 67 -7.59 -0.03 -2.38
C ILE A 67 -8.61 0.49 -3.40
N GLY A 68 -9.90 0.50 -3.05
CA GLY A 68 -10.95 1.05 -3.91
C GLY A 68 -10.75 2.53 -4.23
N GLU A 69 -10.37 3.35 -3.24
CA GLU A 69 -9.99 4.74 -3.43
C GLU A 69 -8.87 4.84 -4.48
N MET A 70 -7.77 4.11 -4.28
CA MET A 70 -6.65 4.12 -5.22
C MET A 70 -7.03 3.70 -6.64
N LEU A 71 -7.84 2.66 -6.78
CA LEU A 71 -8.26 2.16 -8.10
C LEU A 71 -9.21 3.13 -8.82
N THR A 72 -9.96 3.94 -8.08
CA THR A 72 -10.92 4.90 -8.64
C THR A 72 -10.33 6.27 -8.89
N THR A 73 -9.46 6.76 -8.00
CA THR A 73 -8.91 8.13 -8.03
C THR A 73 -7.46 8.18 -8.52
N GLY A 74 -6.77 7.04 -8.57
CA GLY A 74 -5.35 6.95 -8.88
C GLY A 74 -4.42 7.42 -7.76
N HIS A 75 -4.94 7.80 -6.59
CA HIS A 75 -4.15 8.24 -5.44
C HIS A 75 -4.78 7.77 -4.12
N LEU A 76 -4.04 7.89 -3.02
CA LEU A 76 -4.52 7.52 -1.69
C LEU A 76 -4.33 8.69 -0.75
N THR A 77 -5.43 9.32 -0.33
CA THR A 77 -5.40 10.47 0.59
C THR A 77 -4.63 10.15 1.87
N PHE A 78 -4.67 8.90 2.32
CA PHE A 78 -3.93 8.47 3.50
C PHE A 78 -2.41 8.41 3.28
N TYR A 79 -1.97 8.02 2.09
CA TYR A 79 -0.55 8.06 1.73
C TYR A 79 -0.09 9.52 1.69
N ASP A 80 -0.84 10.40 1.04
CA ASP A 80 -0.47 11.82 0.90
C ASP A 80 -0.31 12.51 2.26
N LYS A 81 -1.27 12.30 3.17
CA LYS A 81 -1.18 12.81 4.54
C LYS A 81 0.03 12.28 5.31
N LEU A 82 0.35 11.01 5.14
CA LEU A 82 1.49 10.42 5.84
C LEU A 82 2.82 10.92 5.26
N ALA A 83 2.88 11.16 3.95
CA ALA A 83 4.03 11.75 3.27
C ALA A 83 4.25 13.22 3.68
N GLU A 84 3.20 13.98 3.97
CA GLU A 84 3.33 15.36 4.49
C GLU A 84 3.92 15.42 5.90
N GLU A 85 3.68 14.39 6.72
CA GLU A 85 4.17 14.33 8.10
C GLU A 85 5.63 13.84 8.19
N ILE A 86 6.15 13.20 7.15
CA ILE A 86 7.50 12.63 7.14
C ILE A 86 8.42 13.56 6.35
N PRO A 87 9.57 13.98 6.93
CA PRO A 87 10.56 14.76 6.20
C PRO A 87 10.92 14.10 4.86
N PRO A 88 10.93 14.85 3.74
CA PRO A 88 11.20 14.30 2.41
C PRO A 88 12.51 13.49 2.35
N SER A 89 13.53 13.91 3.11
CA SER A 89 14.81 13.21 3.21
C SER A 89 14.72 11.77 3.74
N LEU A 90 13.70 11.45 4.54
CA LEU A 90 13.44 10.09 5.02
C LEU A 90 12.65 9.26 4.01
N ILE A 91 11.76 9.90 3.24
CA ILE A 91 11.01 9.25 2.15
C ILE A 91 11.98 8.84 1.02
N ASP A 92 12.95 9.69 0.72
CA ASP A 92 13.99 9.39 -0.28
C ASP A 92 14.85 8.20 0.14
N LEU A 93 15.15 8.04 1.44
CA LEU A 93 15.85 6.86 1.97
C LEU A 93 15.03 5.57 1.81
N LEU A 94 13.72 5.61 2.06
CA LEU A 94 12.83 4.46 1.86
C LEU A 94 12.81 4.00 0.40
N ARG A 95 12.77 4.95 -0.54
CA ARG A 95 12.80 4.67 -1.98
C ARG A 95 14.12 4.08 -2.47
N VAL A 96 15.21 4.33 -1.73
CA VAL A 96 16.55 3.80 -2.05
C VAL A 96 16.72 2.37 -1.52
N ASP A 97 16.16 2.04 -0.35
CA ASP A 97 16.28 0.70 0.27
C ASP A 97 15.22 -0.31 -0.19
N GLY A 98 14.07 0.13 -0.74
CA GLY A 98 12.99 -0.74 -1.22
C GLY A 98 12.73 -0.63 -2.73
N ILE A 99 13.25 -1.60 -3.50
CA ILE A 99 12.88 -1.99 -4.90
C ILE A 99 11.50 -1.42 -5.35
N GLY A 100 11.26 -0.63 -6.42
CA GLY A 100 11.97 -0.07 -7.60
C GLY A 100 10.94 0.62 -8.56
N PRO A 101 11.29 1.16 -9.76
CA PRO A 101 12.25 0.57 -10.68
C PRO A 101 13.32 1.51 -11.28
N ASN A 102 14.41 0.82 -11.62
CA ASN A 102 15.36 1.04 -12.70
C ASN A 102 16.73 1.60 -12.32
N ARG A 103 17.70 0.69 -12.49
CA ARG A 103 19.08 0.91 -12.85
C ARG A 103 19.29 2.24 -13.59
N ALA A 104 20.28 2.98 -13.12
CA ALA A 104 21.27 3.61 -13.97
C ALA A 104 22.65 3.19 -13.45
#